data_AF-A5VLJ7-F1
#
_entry.id   AF-A5VLJ7-F1
#
_cell.length_a   1.000
_cell.length_b   1.000
_cell.length_c   1.000
_cell.angle_alpha   90.00
_cell.angle_beta   90.00
_cell.angle_gamma   90.00
#
_symmetry.space_group_name_H-M   'P 1'
#
loop_
_entity.id
_entity.type
_entity.pdbx_description
1 polymer ?
#
loop_
_entity_poly.entity_id
_entity_poly.type
_entity_poly.pdbx_seq_one_letter_code
_entity_poly.pdbx_strand_id
1 'polypeptide(L)' 'MKSKDYVQELNGLTTDKLLDREKELKEQLFNLRFQLATGQLENTASLKQVRKDIARVKTVLRQQELNK' A
#
# COMPACT_ATOMS: atom_id res chain seq x y z
N MET A 1 4.62 -0.16 12.88
CA MET A 1 5.83 -0.11 12.05
C MET A 1 6.22 1.33 11.79
N LYS A 2 7.49 1.72 12.00
CA LYS A 2 7.97 3.04 11.60
C LYS A 2 7.95 3.09 10.08
N SER A 3 7.50 4.20 9.49
CA SER A 3 7.32 4.33 8.04
C SER A 3 8.60 4.06 7.23
N LYS A 4 9.76 4.19 7.86
CA LYS A 4 11.07 3.98 7.25
C LYS A 4 11.37 2.50 6.97
N ASP A 5 11.06 1.63 7.92
CA ASP A 5 11.35 0.19 7.82
C ASP A 5 10.55 -0.44 6.68
N TYR A 6 9.26 -0.08 6.58
CA TYR A 6 8.38 -0.54 5.50
C TYR A 6 8.88 -0.11 4.10
N VAL A 7 9.41 1.11 3.95
CA VAL A 7 9.96 1.55 2.66
C VAL A 7 11.25 0.80 2.31
N GLN A 8 12.08 0.48 3.31
CA GLN A 8 13.29 -0.32 3.10
C GLN A 8 12.96 -1.74 2.64
N GLU A 9 11.93 -2.37 3.21
CA GLU A 9 11.41 -3.67 2.77
C GLU A 9 10.94 -3.62 1.30
N LEU A 10 10.22 -2.57 0.91
CA LEU A 10 9.75 -2.38 -0.47
C LEU A 10 10.91 -2.23 -1.46
N ASN A 11 11.98 -1.52 -1.09
CA ASN A 11 13.14 -1.34 -1.98
C ASN A 11 13.87 -2.66 -2.28
N GLY A 12 13.77 -3.67 -1.41
CA GLY A 12 14.36 -5.00 -1.62
C GLY A 12 13.53 -5.93 -2.51
N LEU A 13 12.32 -5.53 -2.89
CA LEU A 13 11.43 -6.32 -3.75
C LEU A 13 11.67 -6.02 -5.23
N THR A 14 11.43 -7.03 -6.08
CA THR A 14 11.42 -6.86 -7.53
C THR A 14 10.21 -6.05 -7.98
N THR A 15 10.26 -5.47 -9.18
CA THR A 15 9.16 -4.71 -9.78
C THR A 15 7.84 -5.49 -9.78
N ASP A 16 7.90 -6.79 -10.09
CA ASP A 16 6.71 -7.64 -10.18
C ASP A 16 6.06 -7.83 -8.80
N LYS A 17 6.88 -8.07 -7.76
CA LYS A 17 6.39 -8.18 -6.38
C LYS A 17 5.79 -6.87 -5.88
N LEU A 18 6.35 -5.73 -6.30
CA LEU A 18 5.78 -4.42 -5.96
C LEU A 18 4.42 -4.19 -6.64
N LEU A 19 4.27 -4.61 -7.89
CA LEU A 19 2.99 -4.53 -8.61
C LEU A 19 1.94 -5.45 -7.98
N ASP A 20 2.31 -6.66 -7.59
CA ASP A 20 1.40 -7.57 -6.88
C ASP A 20 1.01 -7.00 -5.51
N ARG A 21 1.97 -6.42 -4.78
CA ARG A 21 1.69 -5.73 -3.52
C ARG A 21 0.75 -4.54 -3.71
N GLU A 22 0.89 -3.78 -4.79
CA GLU A 22 -0.05 -2.70 -5.12
C GLU A 22 -1.47 -3.23 -5.34
N LYS A 23 -1.63 -4.36 -6.03
CA LYS A 23 -2.93 -5.00 -6.27
C LYS A 23 -3.57 -5.46 -4.97
N GLU A 24 -2.83 -6.15 -4.11
CA GLU A 24 -3.30 -6.60 -2.79
C GLU A 24 -3.79 -5.41 -1.94
N LEU A 25 -3.02 -4.32 -1.89
CA LEU A 25 -3.38 -3.13 -1.12
C LEU A 25 -4.62 -2.42 -1.69
N LYS A 26 -4.83 -2.45 -3.02
CA LYS A 26 -6.05 -1.92 -3.65
C LYS A 26 -7.27 -2.75 -3.29
N GLU A 27 -7.16 -4.07 -3.29
CA GLU A 27 -8.23 -4.97 -2.85
C GLU A 27 -8.57 -4.75 -1.37
N GLN A 28 -7.54 -4.62 -0.52
CA GLN A 28 -7.73 -4.27 0.89
C GLN A 28 -8.43 -2.92 1.05
N LEU A 29 -8.06 -1.91 0.26
CA LEU A 29 -8.72 -0.61 0.27
C LEU A 29 -10.19 -0.70 -0.16
N PHE A 30 -10.51 -1.54 -1.14
CA PHE A 30 -11.87 -1.81 -1.57
C PHE A 30 -12.70 -2.42 -0.44
N ASN A 31 -12.17 -3.46 0.22
CA ASN A 31 -12.84 -4.10 1.36
C ASN A 31 -13.05 -3.12 2.53
N LEU A 32 -12.06 -2.28 2.85
CA LEU A 32 -12.21 -1.24 3.88
C LEU A 32 -13.27 -0.19 3.50
N ARG A 33 -13.37 0.18 2.23
CA ARG A 33 -14.42 1.09 1.75
C ARG A 33 -15.81 0.45 1.82
N PHE A 34 -15.90 -0.85 1.54
CA PHE A 34 -17.14 -1.61 1.68
C PHE A 34 -17.56 -1.74 3.15
N GLN A 35 -16.62 -2.03 4.06
CA GLN A 35 -16.87 -2.03 5.51
C GLN A 35 -17.28 -0.65 6.03
N LEU A 36 -16.68 0.42 5.49
CA LEU A 36 -17.08 1.79 5.83
C LEU A 36 -18.52 2.09 5.38
N ALA A 37 -18.89 1.67 4.16
CA ALA A 37 -20.24 1.87 3.63
C ALA A 37 -21.31 1.04 4.36
N THR A 38 -20.96 -0.16 4.82
CA THR A 38 -21.86 -1.03 5.60
C THR A 38 -21.89 -0.69 7.10
N GLY A 39 -21.05 0.25 7.55
CA GLY A 39 -20.96 0.66 8.96
C GLY A 39 -20.27 -0.34 9.88
N GLN A 40 -19.60 -1.36 9.33
CA GLN A 40 -18.90 -2.41 10.08
C GLN A 40 -17.42 -2.05 10.35
N LEU A 41 -16.95 -0.89 9.87
CA LEU A 41 -15.56 -0.48 10.03
C LEU A 41 -15.31 0.12 11.43
N GLU A 42 -14.72 -0.66 12.32
CA GLU A 42 -14.33 -0.19 13.66
C GLU A 42 -13.16 0.81 13.62
N ASN A 43 -12.20 0.60 12.72
CA ASN A 43 -10.96 1.40 12.66
C ASN A 43 -10.83 2.18 11.34
N THR A 44 -11.30 3.44 11.37
CA THR A 44 -11.19 4.38 10.24
C THR A 44 -9.75 4.79 9.91
N ALA A 45 -8.81 4.65 10.86
CA ALA A 45 -7.40 4.94 10.62
C ALA A 45 -6.75 3.97 9.63
N SER A 46 -7.24 2.72 9.56
CA SER A 46 -6.79 1.70 8.60
C SER A 46 -6.91 2.19 7.16
N LEU A 47 -7.97 2.92 6.83
CA LEU A 47 -8.17 3.47 5.48
C LEU A 47 -7.14 4.56 5.13
N LYS A 48 -6.65 5.32 6.12
CA LYS A 48 -5.54 6.26 5.93
C LYS A 48 -4.21 5.52 5.78
N GLN A 49 -4.01 4.45 6.55
CA GLN A 49 -2.79 3.64 6.50
C GLN A 49 -2.63 2.94 5.15
N VAL A 50 -3.65 2.21 4.68
CA VAL A 50 -3.61 1.51 3.38
C VAL A 50 -3.39 2.50 2.22
N ARG A 51 -4.00 3.68 2.25
CA ARG A 51 -3.73 4.73 1.25
C ARG A 51 -2.27 5.19 1.24
N LYS A 52 -1.65 5.36 2.41
CA LYS A 52 -0.23 5.70 2.52
C LYS A 52 0.66 4.57 2.04
N ASP A 53 0.29 3.32 2.30
CA ASP A 53 1.06 2.15 1.89
C ASP A 53 1.06 2.01 0.36
N ILE A 54 -0.11 2.19 -0.30
CA ILE A 54 -0.20 2.26 -1.77
C ILE A 54 0.69 3.37 -2.32
N ALA A 55 0.67 4.55 -1.71
CA ALA A 55 1.50 5.67 -2.16
C ALA A 55 3.00 5.34 -2.05
N ARG A 56 3.45 4.69 -0.97
CA ARG A 56 4.84 4.26 -0.81
C ARG A 56 5.26 3.24 -1.87
N VAL A 57 4.43 2.24 -2.13
CA VAL A 57 4.69 1.24 -3.20
C VAL A 57 4.85 1.92 -4.55
N LYS A 58 3.94 2.84 -4.90
CA LYS A 58 4.04 3.62 -6.15
C LYS A 58 5.30 4.47 -6.23
N THR A 59 5.70 5.10 -5.13
CA THR A 59 6.95 5.87 -5.07
C THR A 59 8.16 4.98 -5.33
N VAL A 60 8.23 3.79 -4.72
CA VAL A 60 9.34 2.85 -4.92
C VAL A 60 9.36 2.33 -6.37
N LEU A 61 8.19 1.97 -6.93
CA LEU A 61 8.07 1.60 -8.35
C LEU A 61 8.63 2.70 -9.26
N ARG A 62 8.23 3.95 -9.02
CA ARG A 62 8.73 5.09 -9.80
C ARG A 62 10.24 5.33 -9.62
N GLN A 63 10.76 5.12 -8.41
CA GLN A 63 12.20 5.21 -8.15
C GLN A 63 12.98 4.11 -8.89
N GLN A 64 12.48 2.88 -8.91
CA GLN A 64 13.09 1.78 -9.68
C GLN A 64 13.04 2.03 -11.19
N GLU A 65 11.95 2.61 -11.71
CA GLU A 65 11.85 3.02 -13.12
C GLU A 65 12.86 4.11 -13.50
N LEU A 66 13.08 5.10 -12.63
CA LEU A 66 14.00 6.21 -12.89
C LEU A 66 15.48 5.82 -12.75
N ASN A 67 15.79 4.76 -12.01
CA ASN A 67 17.13 4.24 -11.83
C ASN A 67 17.54 3.19 -12.88
N LYS A 68 16.64 2.87 -13.82
CA LYS A 68 16.96 2.12 -15.04
C LYS A 68 17.42 3.07 -16.14
#